data_AF-A0A3N5DLF1-F1
#
_entry.id   AF-A0A3N5DLF1-F1
#
_cell.length_a   1.000
_cell.length_b   1.000
_cell.length_c   1.000
_cell.angle_alpha   90.00
_cell.angle_beta   90.00
_cell.angle_gamma   90.00
#
_symmetry.space_group_name_H-M   'P 1'
#
loop_
_entity.id
_entity.type
_entity.pdbx_description
1 polymer ?
#
loop_
_entity_poly.entity_id
_entity_poly.type
_entity_poly.pdbx_seq_one_letter_code
_entity_poly.pdbx_strand_id
1 'polypeptide(L)' 'MTEHQSATSSGSPILPRLLCRLGQHRPRGRRADWDGEQFVSRCEFCDRAIRRVRKKRWARMRK' A
#
# COMPACT_ATOMS: atom_id res chain seq x y z
N MET A 1 19.74 -11.64 35.21
CA MET A 1 19.88 -10.63 34.14
C MET A 1 19.06 -11.15 32.97
N THR A 2 17.85 -10.65 32.77
CA THR A 2 16.89 -11.22 31.81
C THR A 2 16.94 -10.40 30.52
N GLU A 3 17.44 -11.00 29.45
CA GLU A 3 17.51 -10.37 28.12
C GLU A 3 16.18 -10.54 27.37
N HIS A 4 15.54 -9.42 27.02
CA HIS A 4 14.36 -9.39 26.17
C HIS A 4 14.77 -9.23 24.70
N GLN A 5 14.88 -10.33 23.97
CA GLN A 5 15.14 -10.32 22.53
C GLN A 5 13.84 -10.03 21.77
N SER A 6 13.69 -8.80 21.27
CA SER A 6 12.60 -8.41 20.36
C SER A 6 13.04 -8.61 18.91
N ALA A 7 12.72 -9.77 18.34
CA ALA A 7 12.92 -10.06 16.92
C ALA A 7 11.94 -9.22 16.07
N THR A 8 12.36 -8.04 15.60
CA THR A 8 11.61 -7.30 14.58
C THR A 8 12.01 -7.81 13.19
N SER A 9 11.05 -8.48 12.56
CA SER A 9 11.10 -8.99 11.20
C SER A 9 11.48 -7.87 10.21
N SER A 10 12.74 -7.86 9.79
CA SER A 10 13.23 -7.04 8.68
C SER A 10 12.80 -7.70 7.36
N GLY A 11 11.51 -7.61 7.04
CA GLY A 11 11.00 -7.98 5.73
C GLY A 11 11.54 -7.00 4.67
N SER A 12 12.42 -7.48 3.79
CA SER A 12 13.06 -6.68 2.74
C SER A 12 12.06 -5.79 1.97
N PRO A 13 12.32 -4.48 1.82
CA PRO A 13 11.41 -3.54 1.14
C PRO A 13 11.31 -3.75 -0.39
N ILE A 14 11.98 -4.78 -0.91
CA ILE A 14 12.13 -5.06 -2.34
C ILE A 14 10.84 -5.64 -2.93
N LEU A 15 10.24 -6.62 -2.24
CA LEU A 15 8.99 -7.29 -2.63
C LEU A 15 7.82 -6.31 -2.88
N PRO A 16 7.50 -5.37 -1.97
CA PRO A 16 6.37 -4.47 -2.18
C PRO A 16 6.58 -3.47 -3.34
N ARG A 17 7.83 -3.08 -3.63
CA ARG A 17 8.15 -2.25 -4.81
C ARG A 17 7.97 -3.01 -6.12
N LEU A 18 8.36 -4.29 -6.17
CA LEU A 18 8.12 -5.19 -7.32
C LEU A 18 6.62 -5.39 -7.56
N LEU A 19 5.86 -5.67 -6.50
CA LEU A 19 4.40 -5.83 -6.56
C LEU A 19 3.71 -4.57 -7.11
N CYS A 20 4.20 -3.39 -6.73
CA CYS A 20 3.73 -2.12 -7.30
C CYS A 20 3.95 -2.04 -8.82
N ARG A 21 5.10 -2.52 -9.33
CA ARG A 21 5.36 -2.58 -10.79
C ARG A 21 4.46 -3.59 -11.50
N LEU A 22 4.07 -4.66 -10.82
CA LEU A 22 3.11 -5.67 -11.30
C LEU A 22 1.64 -5.24 -11.17
N GLY A 23 1.37 -3.98 -10.77
CA GLY A 23 0.02 -3.43 -10.66
C GLY A 23 -0.67 -3.65 -9.31
N GLN A 24 0.01 -4.25 -8.34
CA GLN A 24 -0.47 -4.37 -6.97
C GLN A 24 -0.03 -3.15 -6.15
N HIS A 25 -0.88 -2.13 -6.17
CA HIS A 25 -0.63 -0.89 -5.42
C HIS A 25 -1.09 -0.99 -3.96
N ARG A 26 -0.40 -0.28 -3.06
CA ARG A 26 -0.83 -0.03 -1.69
C ARG A 26 -1.08 1.45 -1.45
N PRO A 27 -2.14 1.82 -0.71
CA PRO A 27 -2.39 3.21 -0.30
C PRO A 27 -1.31 3.66 0.68
N ARG A 28 -0.99 4.95 0.65
CA ARG A 28 -0.09 5.57 1.60
C ARG A 28 -0.77 5.66 2.98
N GLY A 29 -0.48 4.68 3.83
CA GLY A 29 -1.06 4.56 5.17
C GLY A 29 -2.58 4.35 5.19
N ARG A 30 -3.24 4.83 6.25
CA ARG A 30 -4.71 4.77 6.41
C ARG A 30 -5.45 5.94 5.76
N ARG A 31 -4.74 6.84 5.07
CA ARG A 31 -5.33 8.03 4.45
C ARG A 31 -5.87 7.65 3.07
N ALA A 32 -7.15 7.30 3.05
CA ALA A 32 -7.94 7.14 1.86
C ALA A 32 -9.07 8.17 1.91
N ASP A 33 -9.19 8.94 0.85
CA ASP A 33 -10.25 9.93 0.67
C ASP A 33 -11.45 9.27 -0.02
N TRP A 34 -12.66 9.82 0.14
CA TRP A 34 -13.87 9.29 -0.48
C TRP A 34 -14.34 10.24 -1.57
N ASP A 35 -14.24 9.80 -2.83
CA ASP A 35 -14.55 10.61 -4.02
C ASP A 35 -16.05 10.61 -4.39
N GLY A 36 -16.91 10.14 -3.49
CA GLY A 36 -18.36 9.98 -3.74
C GLY A 36 -18.78 8.58 -4.21
N GLU A 37 -17.88 7.83 -4.86
CA GLU A 37 -18.15 6.45 -5.31
C GLU A 37 -17.18 5.41 -4.73
N GLN A 38 -15.89 5.75 -4.65
CA GLN A 38 -14.82 4.85 -4.24
C GLN A 38 -13.83 5.56 -3.33
N PHE A 39 -13.14 4.78 -2.49
CA PHE A 39 -12.01 5.29 -1.74
C PHE A 39 -10.81 5.51 -2.68
N VAL A 40 -10.28 6.72 -2.72
CA VAL A 40 -9.10 7.10 -3.51
C VAL A 40 -7.90 7.39 -2.59
N SER A 41 -6.70 7.09 -3.06
CA SER A 41 -5.46 7.37 -2.33
C SER A 41 -4.28 7.44 -3.31
N ARG A 42 -3.07 7.71 -2.81
CA ARG A 42 -1.84 7.63 -3.59
C ARG A 42 -1.06 6.37 -3.23
N CYS A 43 -0.40 5.80 -4.21
CA CYS A 43 0.42 4.62 -3.97
C CYS A 43 1.66 4.98 -3.14
N GLU A 44 1.93 4.23 -2.07
CA GLU A 44 3.11 4.46 -1.22
C GLU A 44 4.45 4.28 -1.97
N PHE A 45 4.47 3.46 -3.03
CA PHE A 45 5.70 3.11 -3.74
C PHE A 45 5.95 3.91 -5.02
N CYS A 46 4.89 4.24 -5.77
CA CYS A 46 5.02 4.93 -7.07
C CYS A 46 4.27 6.27 -7.12
N ASP A 47 3.65 6.69 -6.01
CA ASP A 47 2.93 7.96 -5.83
C ASP A 47 1.72 8.19 -6.76
N ARG A 48 1.38 7.21 -7.59
CA ARG A 48 0.25 7.28 -8.53
C ARG A 48 -1.09 7.23 -7.81
N ALA A 49 -2.08 7.95 -8.35
CA ALA A 49 -3.47 7.86 -7.89
C ALA A 49 -4.01 6.43 -8.07
N ILE A 50 -4.58 5.90 -6.99
CA ILE A 50 -5.16 4.56 -6.90
C ILE A 50 -6.55 4.65 -6.27
N ARG A 51 -7.45 3.77 -6.70
CA ARG A 51 -8.80 3.63 -6.16
C ARG A 51 -9.01 2.25 -5.59
N ARG A 52 -9.85 2.15 -4.57
CA ARG A 52 -10.19 0.90 -3.89
C ARG A 52 -11.30 0.19 -4.66
N VAL A 53 -10.91 -0.75 -5.52
CA VAL A 53 -11.86 -1.55 -6.30
C VAL A 53 -12.57 -2.62 -5.47
N ARG A 54 -11.94 -3.14 -4.41
CA ARG A 54 -12.52 -4.11 -3.46
C ARG A 54 -11.91 -3.98 -2.06
N LYS A 55 -12.46 -4.68 -1.07
CA LYS A 55 -11.85 -4.80 0.27
C LYS A 55 -10.39 -5.26 0.12
N LYS A 56 -9.45 -4.46 0.65
CA LYS A 56 -7.99 -4.65 0.55
C LYS A 56 -7.38 -4.64 -0.87
N ARG A 57 -8.15 -4.36 -1.93
CA ARG A 57 -7.64 -4.32 -3.31
C ARG A 57 -7.68 -2.89 -3.85
N TRP A 58 -6.49 -2.41 -4.21
CA TRP A 58 -6.29 -1.10 -4.80
C TRP A 58 -5.80 -1.25 -6.23
N ALA A 59 -6.37 -0.46 -7.12
CA ALA A 59 -6.00 -0.43 -8.53
C ALA A 59 -5.60 0.98 -8.91
N ARG A 60 -4.69 1.11 -9.88
CA ARG A 60 -4.35 2.40 -10.47
C ARG A 60 -5.59 3.04 -11.09
N MET A 61 -5.77 4.34 -10.86
CA MET A 61 -6.75 5.13 -11.59
C MET A 61 -6.30 5.20 -13.06
N ARG A 62 -7.11 4.70 -13.98
CA ARG A 62 -6.88 4.95 -15.41
C ARG A 62 -7.36 6.39 -15.67
N LYS A 63 -6.48 7.22 -16.22
CA LYS A 63 -6.88 8.50 -16.83
C LYS A 63 -7.78 8.20 -18.02
#